data_AF-A0AAV1CAI7-F1
#
_entry.id   AF-A0AAV1CAI7-F1
#
_cell.length_a   1.000
_cell.length_b   1.000
_cell.length_c   1.000
_cell.angle_alpha   90.00
_cell.angle_beta   90.00
_cell.angle_gamma   90.00
#
_symmetry.space_group_name_H-M   'P 1'
#
loop_
_entity.id
_entity.type
_entity.pdbx_description
1 polymer ?
#
loop_
_entity_poly.entity_id
_entity_poly.type
_entity_poly.pdbx_seq_one_letter_code
_entity_poly.pdbx_strand_id
1 'polypeptide(L)'
;MTGCSGGVAFVLSFAWRALNGMILPDLVCWMDKTHGWTSILGSSLGGNSIDSSQGSVNQPVPDSPEPVAPAAPLNPEVAQPDEDRLQELNDRLHINSINLQLTTEQHESILETQLEIEKQIERALLSDGYSRESLIAKRHQIRGLLFYPRGTPFSESTYLQYLNQIGNNGVHHSIPYRRIIEAIEKNDLFIE
;
A
#
# COMPACT_ATOMS: atom_id res chain seq x y z
N MET A 1 -53.31 -30.11 24.85
CA MET A 1 -53.27 -29.63 23.46
C MET A 1 -52.40 -28.39 23.47
N THR A 2 -51.08 -28.53 23.22
CA THR A 2 -50.39 -28.12 21.96
C THR A 2 -50.67 -26.65 21.61
N GLY A 3 -49.70 -25.74 21.47
CA GLY A 3 -48.25 -25.87 21.38
C GLY A 3 -47.56 -24.49 21.35
N CYS A 4 -46.23 -24.54 21.43
CA CYS A 4 -45.30 -23.42 21.42
C CYS A 4 -44.95 -22.92 19.99
N SER A 5 -44.27 -21.78 19.97
CA SER A 5 -43.15 -21.42 19.07
C SER A 5 -43.44 -20.46 17.90
N GLY A 6 -42.61 -19.40 17.85
CA GLY A 6 -42.51 -18.48 16.72
C GLY A 6 -41.52 -17.34 16.95
N GLY A 7 -40.38 -17.59 17.60
CA GLY A 7 -39.28 -16.63 17.70
C GLY A 7 -38.35 -16.78 16.51
N VAL A 8 -38.22 -15.74 15.69
CA VAL A 8 -37.19 -15.64 14.65
C VAL A 8 -35.96 -14.97 15.27
N ALA A 9 -34.99 -15.79 15.67
CA ALA A 9 -33.64 -15.34 15.98
C ALA A 9 -32.86 -15.24 14.65
N PHE A 10 -32.47 -14.02 14.27
CA PHE A 10 -31.43 -13.81 13.27
C PHE A 10 -30.10 -14.27 13.89
N VAL A 11 -29.62 -15.43 13.43
CA VAL A 11 -28.30 -15.94 13.79
C VAL A 11 -27.27 -15.21 12.93
N LEU A 12 -26.62 -14.18 13.49
CA LEU A 12 -25.35 -13.69 12.97
C LEU A 12 -24.28 -14.74 13.29
N SER A 13 -24.07 -15.67 12.35
CA SER A 13 -22.95 -16.61 12.41
C SER A 13 -21.64 -15.87 12.13
N PHE A 14 -21.03 -15.31 13.16
CA PHE A 14 -19.59 -15.04 13.15
C PHE A 14 -18.87 -16.37 13.35
N ALA A 15 -18.33 -16.91 12.27
CA ALA A 15 -17.45 -18.07 12.31
C ALA A 15 -16.12 -17.68 12.97
N TRP A 16 -16.06 -17.83 14.29
CA TRP A 16 -14.82 -17.87 15.05
C TRP A 16 -14.08 -19.14 14.63
N ARG A 17 -12.97 -19.01 13.88
CA ARG A 17 -12.09 -20.15 13.61
C ARG A 17 -10.64 -19.77 13.79
N ALA A 18 -10.02 -20.51 14.71
CA ALA A 18 -8.60 -20.69 14.96
C ALA A 18 -7.86 -19.58 15.73
N LEU A 19 -7.99 -19.64 17.06
CA LEU A 19 -6.89 -19.40 17.98
C LEU A 19 -5.76 -20.39 17.67
N ASN A 20 -4.68 -19.92 17.04
CA ASN A 20 -3.33 -20.45 17.20
C ASN A 20 -2.32 -19.41 16.69
N GLY A 21 -1.59 -18.77 17.61
CA GLY A 21 -0.21 -18.36 17.34
C GLY A 21 0.15 -16.87 17.19
N MET A 22 -0.69 -15.89 17.56
CA MET A 22 -0.20 -14.50 17.72
C MET A 22 0.15 -14.22 19.18
N ILE A 23 1.32 -14.69 19.59
CA ILE A 23 2.06 -14.01 20.66
C ILE A 23 2.72 -12.82 19.96
N LEU A 24 2.22 -11.61 20.24
CA LEU A 24 2.86 -10.34 19.94
C LEU A 24 3.89 -10.04 21.04
N PRO A 25 5.22 -10.06 20.80
CA PRO A 25 6.15 -9.41 21.70
C PRO A 25 6.58 -8.01 21.22
N ASP A 26 6.25 -7.59 20.00
CA ASP A 26 6.96 -6.44 19.40
C ASP A 26 6.24 -5.09 19.50
N LEU A 27 5.08 -5.03 20.16
CA LEU A 27 4.38 -3.74 20.37
C LEU A 27 4.95 -2.89 21.52
N VAL A 28 5.86 -3.42 22.35
CA VAL A 28 6.33 -2.71 23.55
C VAL A 28 7.65 -1.94 23.34
N CYS A 29 8.38 -2.15 22.24
CA CYS A 29 9.69 -1.52 22.04
C CYS A 29 9.67 -0.19 21.26
N TRP A 30 8.52 0.29 20.78
CA TRP A 30 8.48 1.47 19.91
C TRP A 30 7.61 2.60 20.49
N MET A 31 7.92 3.02 21.72
CA MET A 31 7.23 4.14 22.34
C MET A 31 8.14 5.23 22.90
N ASP A 32 9.38 5.30 22.45
CA ASP A 32 10.24 6.42 22.82
C ASP A 32 11.03 6.95 21.62
N LYS A 33 10.90 8.27 21.39
CA LYS A 33 11.59 9.13 20.40
C LYS A 33 10.98 9.23 18.99
N THR A 34 10.08 10.19 18.81
CA THR A 34 10.16 11.09 17.63
C THR A 34 9.74 12.51 18.00
N HIS A 35 10.74 13.39 18.18
CA HIS A 35 10.50 14.84 18.17
C HIS A 35 10.35 15.33 16.73
N GLY A 36 9.26 16.08 16.51
CA GLY A 36 9.06 17.17 15.54
C GLY A 36 9.68 17.07 14.15
N TRP A 37 8.86 16.78 13.13
CA TRP A 37 9.19 17.03 11.72
C TRP A 37 8.07 17.84 11.06
N THR A 38 8.25 19.16 11.01
CA THR A 38 7.52 20.05 10.10
C THR A 38 8.54 20.94 9.41
N SER A 39 8.30 21.21 8.12
CA SER A 39 9.07 22.04 7.17
C SER A 39 10.09 21.22 6.37
N ILE A 40 9.80 20.89 5.11
CA ILE A 40 10.51 21.33 3.90
C ILE A 40 9.56 21.08 2.70
N LEU A 41 9.01 22.13 2.11
CA LEU A 41 8.28 22.11 0.84
C LEU A 41 8.92 23.16 -0.10
N GLY A 42 9.13 22.79 -1.36
CA GLY A 42 9.48 23.71 -2.45
C GLY A 42 10.14 22.97 -3.62
N SER A 43 9.37 22.54 -4.62
CA SER A 43 9.27 23.13 -5.98
C SER A 43 10.38 22.63 -6.91
N SER A 44 10.18 21.66 -7.83
CA SER A 44 9.35 21.56 -9.05
C SER A 44 9.92 22.24 -10.31
N LEU A 45 9.68 21.56 -11.45
CA LEU A 45 9.78 21.93 -12.89
C LEU A 45 11.16 21.73 -13.55
N GLY A 46 11.31 21.08 -14.71
CA GLY A 46 10.33 20.52 -15.64
C GLY A 46 11.05 19.92 -16.88
N GLY A 47 10.41 18.92 -17.50
CA GLY A 47 10.74 18.42 -18.84
C GLY A 47 10.28 19.40 -19.94
N ASN A 48 10.34 19.18 -21.25
CA ASN A 48 10.72 18.11 -22.18
C ASN A 48 10.89 18.83 -23.55
N SER A 49 11.43 18.18 -24.59
CA SER A 49 10.90 18.42 -25.94
C SER A 49 11.23 17.27 -26.91
N ILE A 50 10.23 16.88 -27.70
CA ILE A 50 10.25 15.91 -28.80
C ILE A 50 10.32 16.70 -30.11
N ASP A 51 11.08 16.22 -31.09
CA ASP A 51 11.03 16.71 -32.47
C ASP A 51 10.77 15.54 -33.43
N SER A 52 9.95 15.81 -34.45
CA SER A 52 9.40 14.86 -35.42
C SER A 52 10.07 15.04 -36.77
N SER A 53 10.22 13.99 -37.59
CA SER A 53 10.42 14.15 -39.04
C SER A 53 10.02 12.89 -39.83
N GLN A 54 9.24 13.12 -40.90
CA GLN A 54 8.69 12.17 -41.88
C GLN A 54 9.74 11.56 -42.83
N GLY A 55 9.38 10.44 -43.50
CA GLY A 55 9.89 10.14 -44.85
C GLY A 55 9.62 8.75 -45.45
N SER A 56 8.72 8.69 -46.44
CA SER A 56 8.94 8.05 -47.77
C SER A 56 8.74 6.53 -48.03
N VAL A 57 7.67 6.23 -48.82
CA VAL A 57 7.57 5.39 -50.05
C VAL A 57 7.62 3.83 -50.02
N ASN A 58 6.44 3.26 -50.33
CA ASN A 58 6.04 2.00 -51.04
C ASN A 58 7.04 0.84 -51.30
N GLN A 59 6.66 -0.39 -50.88
CA GLN A 59 6.53 -1.61 -51.71
C GLN A 59 5.93 -2.81 -50.91
N PRO A 60 5.20 -3.78 -51.53
CA PRO A 60 4.58 -4.91 -50.82
C PRO A 60 5.33 -6.26 -50.93
N VAL A 61 5.40 -6.97 -49.77
CA VAL A 61 5.39 -8.45 -49.53
C VAL A 61 6.69 -9.23 -49.88
N PRO A 62 7.30 -10.04 -48.97
CA PRO A 62 6.73 -11.29 -48.46
C PRO A 62 6.97 -11.63 -46.96
N ASP A 63 6.13 -12.54 -46.44
CA ASP A 63 6.15 -13.12 -45.09
C ASP A 63 7.53 -13.19 -44.44
N SER A 64 7.72 -12.37 -43.40
CA SER A 64 8.79 -12.50 -42.43
C SER A 64 8.17 -12.93 -41.12
N PRO A 65 8.62 -14.02 -40.47
CA PRO A 65 8.14 -14.34 -39.13
C PRO A 65 8.50 -13.15 -38.23
N GLU A 66 7.48 -12.54 -37.61
CA GLU A 66 7.67 -11.45 -36.65
C GLU A 66 8.83 -11.81 -35.71
N PRO A 67 9.89 -10.98 -35.63
CA PRO A 67 10.79 -11.06 -34.50
C PRO A 67 9.92 -10.82 -33.29
N VAL A 68 9.74 -11.85 -32.45
CA VAL A 68 9.06 -11.72 -31.17
C VAL A 68 9.71 -10.53 -30.46
N ALA A 69 9.00 -9.40 -30.43
CA ALA A 69 9.47 -8.23 -29.73
C ALA A 69 9.78 -8.65 -28.30
N PRO A 70 10.92 -8.25 -27.72
CA PRO A 70 11.17 -8.49 -26.31
C PRO A 70 9.93 -7.98 -25.56
N ALA A 71 9.27 -8.90 -24.83
CA ALA A 71 8.12 -8.55 -24.03
C ALA A 71 8.48 -7.29 -23.23
N ALA A 72 7.66 -6.23 -23.40
CA ALA A 72 7.79 -5.02 -22.62
C ALA A 72 8.00 -5.39 -21.14
N PRO A 73 8.84 -4.67 -20.39
CA PRO A 73 9.14 -5.03 -19.02
C PRO A 73 7.82 -5.22 -18.27
N LEU A 74 7.59 -6.46 -17.81
CA LEU A 74 6.46 -6.78 -16.98
C LEU A 74 6.51 -5.80 -15.82
N ASN A 75 5.50 -4.94 -15.71
CA ASN A 75 5.29 -4.14 -14.53
C ASN A 75 5.43 -5.11 -13.34
N PRO A 76 6.40 -4.91 -12.43
CA PRO A 76 6.72 -5.92 -11.44
C PRO A 76 5.43 -6.31 -10.74
N GLU A 77 5.04 -7.58 -10.90
CA GLU A 77 3.77 -8.09 -10.41
C GLU A 77 3.70 -7.76 -8.91
N VAL A 78 2.57 -7.31 -8.40
CA VAL A 78 2.50 -6.95 -6.98
C VAL A 78 2.64 -8.24 -6.14
N ALA A 79 3.34 -8.21 -5.01
CA ALA A 79 3.75 -9.39 -4.23
C ALA A 79 2.59 -10.20 -3.66
N GLN A 80 1.51 -9.53 -3.26
CA GLN A 80 0.31 -10.12 -2.71
C GLN A 80 -0.93 -9.76 -3.56
N PRO A 81 -1.91 -10.68 -3.71
CA PRO A 81 -3.20 -10.38 -4.33
C PRO A 81 -3.95 -9.26 -3.59
N ASP A 82 -4.74 -8.48 -4.34
CA ASP A 82 -5.44 -7.32 -3.77
C ASP A 82 -6.52 -7.72 -2.75
N GLU A 83 -7.19 -8.86 -2.89
CA GLU A 83 -8.21 -9.33 -1.92
C GLU A 83 -7.60 -9.61 -0.55
N ASP A 84 -6.50 -10.38 -0.51
CA ASP A 84 -5.80 -10.68 0.74
C ASP A 84 -5.23 -9.39 1.37
N ARG A 85 -4.76 -8.46 0.52
CA ARG A 85 -4.21 -7.18 0.96
C ARG A 85 -5.31 -6.31 1.58
N LEU A 86 -6.46 -6.22 0.92
CA LEU A 86 -7.61 -5.45 1.38
C LEU A 86 -8.14 -6.00 2.71
N GLN A 87 -8.27 -7.32 2.82
CA GLN A 87 -8.70 -7.96 4.07
C GLN A 87 -7.76 -7.61 5.22
N GLU A 88 -6.44 -7.72 5.03
CA GLU A 88 -5.48 -7.44 6.09
C GLU A 88 -5.45 -5.95 6.47
N LEU A 89 -5.56 -5.05 5.48
CA LEU A 89 -5.67 -3.60 5.73
C LEU A 89 -6.95 -3.26 6.49
N ASN A 90 -8.08 -3.88 6.14
CA ASN A 90 -9.36 -3.71 6.82
C ASN A 90 -9.28 -4.16 8.28
N ASP A 91 -8.73 -5.36 8.54
CA ASP A 91 -8.57 -5.88 9.90
C ASP A 91 -7.67 -4.96 10.74
N ARG A 92 -6.58 -4.47 10.15
CA ARG A 92 -5.66 -3.52 10.82
C ARG A 92 -6.32 -2.18 11.09
N LEU A 93 -7.04 -1.63 10.13
CA LEU A 93 -7.73 -0.34 10.28
C LEU A 93 -8.76 -0.45 11.40
N HIS A 94 -9.53 -1.54 11.44
CA HIS A 94 -10.49 -1.80 12.50
C HIS A 94 -9.84 -1.82 13.89
N ILE A 95 -8.75 -2.57 14.07
CA ILE A 95 -8.04 -2.70 15.35
C ILE A 95 -7.44 -1.35 15.80
N ASN A 96 -6.80 -0.62 14.88
CA ASN A 96 -6.10 0.63 15.22
C ASN A 96 -7.06 1.84 15.31
N SER A 97 -8.34 1.67 14.94
CA SER A 97 -9.37 2.72 15.02
C SER A 97 -10.39 2.49 16.14
N ILE A 98 -10.21 1.53 17.05
CA ILE A 98 -11.15 1.24 18.16
C ILE A 98 -11.55 2.49 18.95
N ASN A 99 -10.63 3.44 19.14
CA ASN A 99 -10.88 4.68 19.88
C ASN A 99 -11.25 5.88 18.99
N LEU A 100 -11.44 5.66 17.69
CA LEU A 100 -11.79 6.66 16.69
C LEU A 100 -13.22 6.42 16.21
N GLN A 101 -14.01 7.49 16.14
CA GLN A 101 -15.35 7.42 15.56
C GLN A 101 -15.27 7.73 14.06
N LEU A 102 -14.95 6.71 13.26
CA LEU A 102 -15.00 6.80 11.80
C LEU A 102 -16.41 6.48 11.31
N THR A 103 -16.94 7.27 10.39
CA THR A 103 -18.13 6.84 9.64
C THR A 103 -17.77 5.71 8.69
N THR A 104 -18.77 4.97 8.21
CA THR A 104 -18.56 3.90 7.21
C THR A 104 -17.85 4.45 5.98
N GLU A 105 -18.26 5.63 5.49
CA GLU A 105 -17.69 6.27 4.31
C GLU A 105 -16.23 6.66 4.53
N GLN A 106 -15.90 7.19 5.72
CA GLN A 106 -14.51 7.50 6.07
C GLN A 106 -13.66 6.24 6.17
N HIS A 107 -14.21 5.17 6.73
CA HIS A 107 -13.52 3.89 6.84
C HIS A 107 -13.19 3.31 5.46
N GLU A 108 -14.17 3.28 4.55
CA GLU A 108 -14.01 2.83 3.16
C GLU A 108 -12.99 3.69 2.41
N SER A 109 -13.12 5.02 2.48
CA SER A 109 -12.19 5.96 1.82
C SER A 109 -10.75 5.79 2.32
N ILE A 110 -10.55 5.65 3.64
CA ILE A 110 -9.22 5.38 4.21
C ILE A 110 -8.68 4.05 3.69
N LEU A 111 -9.49 3.01 3.68
CA LEU A 111 -9.08 1.67 3.26
C LEU A 111 -8.65 1.64 1.78
N GLU A 112 -9.44 2.23 0.89
CA GLU A 112 -9.11 2.35 -0.54
C GLU A 112 -7.82 3.15 -0.76
N THR A 113 -7.67 4.24 -0.01
CA THR A 113 -6.48 5.09 -0.11
C THR A 113 -5.23 4.37 0.43
N GLN A 114 -5.35 3.61 1.52
CA GLN A 114 -4.25 2.78 2.04
C GLN A 114 -3.83 1.72 1.03
N LEU A 115 -4.79 1.04 0.39
CA LEU A 115 -4.51 0.05 -0.64
C LEU A 115 -3.70 0.64 -1.80
N GLU A 116 -4.10 1.79 -2.32
CA GLU A 116 -3.41 2.43 -3.44
C GLU A 116 -2.02 2.95 -3.06
N ILE A 117 -1.87 3.53 -1.86
CA ILE A 117 -0.55 3.93 -1.35
C ILE A 117 0.36 2.71 -1.23
N GLU A 118 -0.10 1.62 -0.60
CA GLU A 118 0.71 0.41 -0.42
C GLU A 118 1.22 -0.13 -1.76
N LYS A 119 0.33 -0.25 -2.75
CA LYS A 119 0.69 -0.75 -4.09
C LYS A 119 1.75 0.12 -4.77
N GLN A 120 1.64 1.44 -4.66
CA GLN A 120 2.61 2.35 -5.26
C GLN A 120 3.96 2.30 -4.55
N ILE A 121 3.97 2.26 -3.22
CA ILE A 121 5.20 2.10 -2.43
C ILE A 121 5.88 0.77 -2.75
N GLU A 122 5.12 -0.32 -2.78
CA GLU A 122 5.64 -1.66 -3.05
C GLU A 122 6.28 -1.76 -4.43
N ARG A 123 5.63 -1.21 -5.47
CA ARG A 123 6.22 -1.15 -6.81
C ARG A 123 7.52 -0.34 -6.85
N ALA A 124 7.58 0.78 -6.12
CA ALA A 124 8.79 1.57 -6.03
C ALA A 124 9.92 0.78 -5.35
N LEU A 125 9.65 0.13 -4.22
CA LEU A 125 10.64 -0.71 -3.53
C LEU A 125 11.14 -1.86 -4.41
N LEU A 126 10.26 -2.54 -5.15
CA LEU A 126 10.66 -3.56 -6.12
C LEU A 126 11.55 -2.98 -7.22
N SER A 127 11.24 -1.77 -7.71
CA SER A 127 12.06 -1.07 -8.70
C SER A 127 13.42 -0.64 -8.17
N ASP A 128 13.55 -0.43 -6.85
CA ASP A 128 14.79 -0.05 -6.19
C ASP A 128 15.68 -1.26 -5.87
N GLY A 129 15.19 -2.48 -6.15
CA GLY A 129 15.97 -3.72 -6.04
C GLY A 129 15.66 -4.56 -4.80
N TYR A 130 14.72 -4.16 -3.95
CA TYR A 130 14.31 -4.98 -2.80
C TYR A 130 13.57 -6.24 -3.26
N SER A 131 13.88 -7.37 -2.63
CA SER A 131 13.27 -8.66 -3.00
C SER A 131 11.79 -8.74 -2.61
N ARG A 132 10.98 -9.38 -3.48
CA ARG A 132 9.54 -9.61 -3.24
C ARG A 132 9.32 -10.38 -1.93
N GLU A 133 10.14 -11.39 -1.69
CA GLU A 133 10.07 -12.28 -0.54
C GLU A 133 10.28 -11.48 0.75
N SER A 134 11.25 -10.56 0.76
CA SER A 134 11.51 -9.70 1.91
C SER A 134 10.36 -8.72 2.16
N LEU A 135 9.80 -8.12 1.11
CA LEU A 135 8.63 -7.25 1.24
C LEU A 135 7.40 -7.99 1.81
N ILE A 136 7.12 -9.21 1.35
CA ILE A 136 6.03 -10.04 1.90
C ILE A 136 6.30 -10.40 3.36
N ALA A 137 7.53 -10.80 3.69
CA ALA A 137 7.92 -11.17 5.04
C ALA A 137 7.79 -10.00 6.02
N LYS A 138 8.09 -8.78 5.55
CA LYS A 138 8.08 -7.55 6.35
C LYS A 138 6.82 -6.69 6.16
N ARG A 139 5.83 -7.17 5.42
CA ARG A 139 4.59 -6.42 5.08
C ARG A 139 3.90 -5.81 6.30
N HIS A 140 3.90 -6.54 7.42
CA HIS A 140 3.28 -6.10 8.67
C HIS A 140 3.97 -4.87 9.28
N GLN A 141 5.29 -4.83 9.20
CA GLN A 141 6.12 -3.72 9.68
C GLN A 141 6.05 -2.54 8.71
N ILE A 142 6.08 -2.81 7.40
CA ILE A 142 5.89 -1.80 6.35
C ILE A 142 4.54 -1.11 6.54
N ARG A 143 3.43 -1.85 6.68
CA ARG A 143 2.09 -1.28 6.96
C ARG A 143 2.05 -0.47 8.25
N GLY A 144 2.74 -0.94 9.29
CA GLY A 144 2.88 -0.20 10.55
C GLY A 144 3.53 1.17 10.34
N LEU A 145 4.64 1.22 9.61
CA LEU A 145 5.33 2.46 9.27
C LEU A 145 4.49 3.36 8.35
N LEU A 146 3.87 2.80 7.32
CA LEU A 146 3.08 3.56 6.35
C LEU A 146 1.86 4.23 6.99
N PHE A 147 1.10 3.47 7.78
CA PHE A 147 -0.26 3.84 8.14
C PHE A 147 -0.46 4.09 9.64
N TYR A 148 0.37 3.50 10.50
CA TYR A 148 0.19 3.52 11.96
C TYR A 148 1.48 3.90 12.74
N PRO A 149 2.24 4.94 12.36
CA PRO A 149 3.52 5.23 13.00
C PRO A 149 3.41 5.72 14.45
N ARG A 150 2.19 5.86 14.99
CA ARG A 150 1.92 6.15 16.41
C ARG A 150 0.94 5.16 17.03
N GLY A 151 0.75 4.00 16.40
CA GLY A 151 -0.27 3.01 16.80
C GLY A 151 -1.71 3.43 16.48
N THR A 152 -1.93 4.53 15.76
CA THR A 152 -3.24 5.00 15.30
C THR A 152 -3.16 5.38 13.82
N PRO A 153 -4.24 5.20 13.04
CA PRO A 153 -4.26 5.64 11.65
C PRO A 153 -4.14 7.16 11.55
N PHE A 154 -3.72 7.64 10.39
CA PHE A 154 -3.84 9.06 10.05
C PHE A 154 -5.29 9.42 9.71
N SER A 155 -5.59 10.73 9.67
CA SER A 155 -6.85 11.21 9.11
C SER A 155 -6.91 10.93 7.60
N GLU A 156 -8.12 10.77 7.08
CA GLU A 156 -8.40 10.63 5.63
C GLU A 156 -7.69 11.70 4.79
N SER A 157 -7.77 12.97 5.19
CA SER A 157 -7.10 14.08 4.48
C SER A 157 -5.60 13.91 4.35
N THR A 158 -4.94 13.26 5.31
CA THR A 158 -3.51 12.98 5.25
C THR A 158 -3.20 11.90 4.22
N TYR A 159 -4.04 10.86 4.12
CA TYR A 159 -3.87 9.83 3.09
C TYR A 159 -4.09 10.40 1.69
N LEU A 160 -5.13 11.23 1.50
CA LEU A 160 -5.35 11.94 0.25
C LEU A 160 -4.18 12.87 -0.11
N GLN A 161 -3.60 13.55 0.88
CA GLN A 161 -2.39 14.35 0.68
C GLN A 161 -1.20 13.49 0.22
N TYR A 162 -1.02 12.28 0.77
CA TYR A 162 0.02 11.37 0.31
C TYR A 162 -0.19 10.91 -1.13
N LEU A 163 -1.42 10.56 -1.53
CA LEU A 163 -1.71 10.25 -2.93
C LEU A 163 -1.41 11.43 -3.86
N ASN A 164 -1.78 12.65 -3.45
CA ASN A 164 -1.44 13.86 -4.22
C ASN A 164 0.07 14.06 -4.35
N GLN A 165 0.86 13.80 -3.29
CA GLN A 165 2.32 13.86 -3.38
C GLN A 165 2.87 12.83 -4.36
N ILE A 166 2.35 11.60 -4.29
CA ILE A 166 2.78 10.51 -5.18
C ILE A 166 2.45 10.85 -6.64
N GLY A 167 1.22 11.29 -6.92
CA GLY A 167 0.77 11.62 -8.27
C GLY A 167 1.50 12.83 -8.87
N ASN A 168 1.82 13.84 -8.06
CA ASN A 168 2.44 15.07 -8.56
C ASN A 168 3.98 15.03 -8.61
N ASN A 169 4.62 14.36 -7.65
CA ASN A 169 6.08 14.41 -7.46
C ASN A 169 6.76 13.04 -7.67
N GLY A 170 5.99 11.98 -7.87
CA GLY A 170 6.48 10.61 -7.91
C GLY A 170 6.60 9.97 -6.52
N VAL A 171 6.61 8.64 -6.50
CA VAL A 171 6.58 7.83 -5.28
C VAL A 171 7.78 8.10 -4.37
N HIS A 172 9.00 8.16 -4.94
CA HIS A 172 10.25 8.37 -4.20
C HIS A 172 10.33 9.70 -3.42
N HIS A 173 9.56 10.70 -3.84
CA HIS A 173 9.52 12.01 -3.17
C HIS A 173 8.41 12.13 -2.13
N SER A 174 7.55 11.11 -2.01
CA SER A 174 6.45 11.09 -1.05
C SER A 174 6.93 10.86 0.39
N ILE A 175 6.20 11.43 1.35
CA ILE A 175 6.42 11.17 2.79
C ILE A 175 6.36 9.67 3.14
N PRO A 176 5.34 8.88 2.70
CA PRO A 176 5.27 7.47 3.05
C PRO A 176 6.49 6.67 2.58
N TYR A 177 6.98 6.90 1.36
CA TYR A 177 8.17 6.22 0.84
C TYR A 177 9.42 6.54 1.66
N ARG A 178 9.67 7.83 1.90
CA ARG A 178 10.83 8.29 2.68
C ARG A 178 10.87 7.67 4.08
N ARG A 179 9.71 7.54 4.72
CA ARG A 179 9.61 6.90 6.03
C ARG A 179 10.07 5.45 6.02
N ILE A 180 9.80 4.71 4.95
CA ILE A 180 10.30 3.34 4.78
C ILE A 180 11.82 3.34 4.61
N ILE A 181 12.35 4.17 3.71
CA ILE A 181 13.80 4.26 3.49
C ILE A 181 14.55 4.67 4.76
N GLU A 182 14.05 5.67 5.48
CA GLU A 182 14.64 6.07 6.76
C GLU A 182 14.62 4.95 7.80
N ALA A 183 13.55 4.14 7.86
CA ALA A 183 13.49 2.99 8.76
C ALA A 183 14.52 1.91 8.38
N ILE A 184 14.78 1.72 7.10
CA ILE A 184 15.81 0.81 6.61
C ILE A 184 17.19 1.32 6.98
N GLU A 185 17.48 2.60 6.68
CA GLU A 185 18.76 3.24 7.00
C GLU A 185 19.08 3.23 8.49
N LYS A 186 18.06 3.34 9.35
CA LYS A 186 18.19 3.28 10.82
C LYS A 186 18.27 1.86 11.38
N ASN A 187 18.13 0.84 10.54
CA ASN A 187 17.99 -0.57 10.94
C ASN A 187 16.75 -0.86 11.81
N ASP A 188 15.70 -0.03 11.68
CA ASP A 188 14.39 -0.29 12.29
C ASP A 188 13.56 -1.26 11.41
N LEU A 189 13.88 -1.33 10.10
CA LEU A 189 13.31 -2.25 9.13
C LEU A 189 14.41 -2.98 8.37
N PHE A 190 14.51 -4.30 8.56
CA PHE A 190 15.47 -5.13 7.84
C PHE A 190 14.82 -5.74 6.59
N ILE A 191 15.16 -5.23 5.41
CA ILE A 191 14.80 -5.82 4.11
C ILE A 191 16.06 -6.03 3.26
N GLU A 192 16.01 -7.03 2.38
CA GLU A 192 17.13 -7.51 1.55
C GLU A 192 16.86 -7.28 0.06
#